data_AF-H1LZL9-F1
#
_entry.id   AF-H1LZL9-F1
#
_cell.length_a   1.000
_cell.length_b   1.000
_cell.length_c   1.000
_cell.angle_alpha   90.00
_cell.angle_beta   90.00
_cell.angle_gamma   90.00
#
_symmetry.space_group_name_H-M   'P 1'
#
loop_
_entity.id
_entity.type
_entity.pdbx_description
1 polymer ?
#
loop_
_entity_poly.entity_id
_entity_poly.type
_entity_poly.pdbx_seq_one_letter_code
_entity_poly.pdbx_strand_id
1 'polypeptide(L)'
;MKNRKLSNNEHAIIGIIAVIAFVVGLVFIRDILVKRGVSILMLTREDYMNAVEYYMKQKYGEKFEGDYILEGSIYVHPKAKPEWKVAVEVYSENGLTYFSDNYVGYLKKEELEKYIYELVKPIYGACKVYIHPYGFALDDNWNKGIDMRTYESVGMYNAYIFTSKQAESIEEDFKRTCENFINKDLHVGDLSVTYIKKEELDKFEERLISYTFNRLKFYYRISSVYSNVDKIGFGDVDILEGDKNYGKQ
;
A
#
# COMPACT_ATOMS: atom_id res chain seq x y z
N MET A 1 -8.03 -7.40 -67.76
CA MET A 1 -6.95 -7.52 -66.75
C MET A 1 -6.34 -8.92 -66.85
N LYS A 2 -5.01 -9.03 -67.03
CA LYS A 2 -4.32 -10.31 -67.19
C LYS A 2 -4.08 -10.91 -65.80
N ASN A 3 -4.64 -12.08 -65.51
CA ASN A 3 -4.36 -12.81 -64.26
C ASN A 3 -2.88 -13.21 -64.25
N ARG A 4 -2.07 -12.51 -63.46
CA ARG A 4 -0.67 -12.86 -63.22
C ARG A 4 -0.67 -14.13 -62.36
N LYS A 5 -0.23 -15.27 -62.91
CA LYS A 5 0.03 -16.48 -62.12
C LYS A 5 1.26 -16.21 -61.26
N LEU A 6 1.09 -16.25 -59.94
CA LEU A 6 2.16 -16.15 -58.96
C LEU A 6 3.15 -17.30 -59.18
N SER A 7 4.44 -17.02 -59.07
CA SER A 7 5.51 -18.02 -59.10
C SER A 7 5.49 -18.88 -57.82
N ASN A 8 6.12 -20.05 -57.85
CA ASN A 8 6.20 -20.92 -56.66
C ASN A 8 6.89 -20.23 -55.47
N ASN A 9 7.86 -19.34 -55.75
CA ASN A 9 8.55 -18.56 -54.73
C ASN A 9 7.63 -17.52 -54.06
N GLU A 10 6.76 -16.87 -54.83
CA GLU A 10 5.78 -15.93 -54.28
C GLU A 10 4.72 -16.64 -53.42
N HIS A 11 4.27 -17.84 -53.82
CA HIS A 11 3.37 -18.65 -52.99
C HIS A 11 4.03 -19.11 -51.68
N ALA A 12 5.30 -19.51 -51.72
CA ALA A 12 6.05 -19.88 -50.52
C ALA A 12 6.21 -18.70 -49.55
N ILE A 13 6.51 -17.50 -50.07
CA ILE A 13 6.60 -16.27 -49.27
C ILE A 13 5.24 -15.93 -48.64
N ILE A 14 4.16 -15.99 -49.41
CA ILE A 14 2.79 -15.75 -48.89
C ILE A 14 2.45 -16.75 -47.78
N GLY A 15 2.81 -18.03 -47.95
CA GLY A 15 2.62 -19.05 -46.93
C GLY A 15 3.37 -18.74 -45.64
N ILE A 16 4.64 -18.33 -45.72
CA ILE A 16 5.44 -17.92 -44.56
C ILE A 16 4.80 -16.72 -43.86
N ILE A 17 4.39 -15.70 -44.62
CA ILE A 17 3.73 -14.50 -44.07
C ILE A 17 2.42 -14.87 -43.35
N ALA A 18 1.62 -15.77 -43.93
CA ALA A 18 0.37 -16.21 -43.33
C ALA A 18 0.60 -16.94 -41.99
N VAL A 19 1.61 -17.80 -41.90
CA VAL A 19 1.98 -18.49 -40.65
C VAL A 19 2.45 -17.48 -39.60
N ILE A 20 3.31 -16.53 -39.97
CA ILE A 20 3.77 -15.48 -39.05
C ILE A 20 2.59 -14.66 -38.53
N ALA A 21 1.71 -14.20 -39.42
CA ALA A 21 0.52 -13.42 -39.04
C ALA A 21 -0.40 -14.20 -38.10
N PHE A 22 -0.59 -15.51 -38.33
CA PHE A 22 -1.37 -16.38 -37.46
C PHE A 22 -0.75 -16.51 -36.06
N VAL A 23 0.55 -16.78 -35.98
CA VAL A 23 1.28 -16.89 -34.69
C VAL A 23 1.23 -15.58 -33.91
N VAL A 24 1.49 -14.44 -34.58
CA VAL A 24 1.40 -13.11 -33.96
C VAL A 24 -0.02 -12.83 -33.46
N GLY A 25 -1.04 -13.22 -34.22
CA GLY A 25 -2.44 -13.10 -33.81
C GLY A 25 -2.76 -13.89 -32.54
N LEU A 26 -2.27 -15.13 -32.42
CA LEU A 26 -2.46 -15.95 -31.21
C LEU A 26 -1.77 -15.35 -29.98
N VAL A 27 -0.56 -14.81 -30.13
CA VAL A 27 0.16 -14.14 -29.04
C VAL A 27 -0.61 -12.92 -28.56
N PHE A 28 -1.15 -12.12 -29.48
CA PHE A 28 -1.95 -10.95 -29.14
C PHE A 28 -3.26 -11.31 -28.43
N ILE A 29 -3.96 -12.34 -28.91
CA ILE A 29 -5.19 -12.85 -28.26
C ILE A 29 -4.86 -13.34 -26.84
N ARG A 30 -3.78 -14.11 -26.68
CA ARG A 30 -3.34 -14.59 -25.36
C ARG A 30 -3.11 -13.43 -24.39
N ASP A 31 -2.38 -12.40 -24.80
CA ASP A 31 -2.08 -11.22 -23.97
C ASP A 31 -3.36 -10.52 -23.49
N ILE A 32 -4.36 -10.36 -24.37
CA ILE A 32 -5.67 -9.80 -23.99
C ILE A 32 -6.37 -10.68 -22.95
N LEU A 33 -6.36 -12.00 -23.14
CA LEU A 33 -7.04 -12.93 -22.24
C LEU A 33 -6.35 -13.01 -20.86
N VAL A 34 -5.02 -12.95 -20.82
CA VAL A 34 -4.21 -12.84 -19.58
C VAL A 34 -4.60 -11.58 -18.81
N LYS A 35 -4.65 -10.42 -19.48
CA LYS A 35 -5.07 -9.14 -18.87
C LYS A 35 -6.51 -9.13 -18.38
N ARG A 36 -7.36 -9.98 -18.94
CA ARG A 36 -8.74 -10.22 -18.49
C ARG A 36 -8.85 -11.31 -17.43
N GLY A 37 -7.73 -11.84 -16.95
CA GLY A 37 -7.69 -12.80 -15.86
C GLY A 37 -8.09 -14.22 -16.24
N VAL A 38 -7.98 -14.66 -17.50
CA VAL A 38 -8.29 -16.07 -17.84
C VAL A 38 -7.26 -17.00 -17.18
N SER A 39 -7.63 -17.68 -16.10
CA SER A 39 -6.67 -18.33 -15.17
C SER A 39 -5.82 -19.40 -15.85
N ILE A 40 -6.37 -20.16 -16.79
CA ILE A 40 -5.62 -21.21 -17.51
C ILE A 40 -4.46 -20.64 -18.37
N LEU A 41 -4.46 -19.33 -18.65
CA LEU A 41 -3.41 -18.65 -19.40
C LEU A 41 -2.38 -17.93 -18.51
N MET A 42 -2.64 -17.84 -17.20
CA MET A 42 -1.81 -17.20 -16.17
C MET A 42 -0.72 -18.17 -15.70
N LEU A 43 0.27 -18.45 -16.56
CA LEU A 43 1.23 -19.54 -16.34
C LEU A 43 2.55 -19.06 -15.72
N THR A 44 2.86 -17.78 -15.84
CA THR A 44 4.15 -17.21 -15.45
C THR A 44 3.96 -16.02 -14.51
N ARG A 45 4.99 -15.72 -13.72
CA ARG A 45 5.04 -14.48 -12.92
C ARG A 45 4.77 -13.24 -13.77
N GLU A 46 5.26 -13.21 -15.00
CA GLU A 46 5.07 -12.09 -15.93
C GLU A 46 3.60 -11.94 -16.35
N ASP A 47 2.86 -13.04 -16.53
CA ASP A 47 1.42 -12.98 -16.82
C ASP A 47 0.66 -12.31 -15.66
N TYR A 48 0.98 -12.68 -14.41
CA TYR A 48 0.42 -12.05 -13.21
C TYR A 48 0.78 -10.57 -13.09
N MET A 49 2.04 -10.20 -13.34
CA MET A 49 2.49 -8.80 -13.33
C MET A 49 1.77 -7.96 -14.39
N ASN A 50 1.66 -8.46 -15.61
CA ASN A 50 0.97 -7.77 -16.70
C ASN A 50 -0.54 -7.60 -16.42
N ALA A 51 -1.17 -8.61 -15.82
CA ALA A 51 -2.58 -8.56 -15.46
C ALA A 51 -2.84 -7.56 -14.32
N VAL A 52 -2.00 -7.55 -13.28
CA VAL A 52 -2.17 -6.60 -12.17
C VAL A 52 -1.92 -5.15 -12.60
N GLU A 53 -0.89 -4.90 -13.42
CA GLU A 53 -0.63 -3.55 -13.96
C GLU A 53 -1.81 -3.07 -14.83
N TYR A 54 -2.39 -3.99 -15.61
CA TYR A 54 -3.59 -3.70 -16.39
C TYR A 54 -4.79 -3.39 -15.49
N TYR A 55 -5.05 -4.22 -14.48
CA TYR A 55 -6.11 -4.03 -13.49
C TYR A 55 -5.99 -2.67 -12.80
N MET A 56 -4.83 -2.36 -12.23
CA MET A 56 -4.58 -1.09 -11.54
C MET A 56 -4.78 0.11 -12.48
N LYS A 57 -4.34 -0.01 -13.74
CA LYS A 57 -4.56 1.02 -14.75
C LYS A 57 -6.03 1.19 -15.11
N GLN A 58 -6.81 0.12 -15.22
CA GLN A 58 -8.25 0.23 -15.49
C GLN A 58 -8.99 0.87 -14.31
N LYS A 59 -8.67 0.44 -13.08
CA LYS A 59 -9.34 0.89 -11.85
C LYS A 59 -9.00 2.33 -11.48
N TYR A 60 -7.75 2.73 -11.65
CA TYR A 60 -7.25 4.04 -11.21
C TYR A 60 -6.88 4.99 -12.35
N GLY A 61 -6.77 4.53 -13.59
CA GLY A 61 -6.38 5.40 -14.72
C GLY A 61 -4.91 5.84 -14.69
N GLU A 62 -4.08 5.21 -13.85
CA GLU A 62 -2.66 5.53 -13.69
C GLU A 62 -1.78 4.33 -14.09
N LYS A 63 -0.47 4.57 -14.32
CA LYS A 63 0.46 3.48 -14.61
C LYS A 63 1.12 3.00 -13.33
N PHE A 64 1.08 1.69 -13.15
CA PHE A 64 1.76 0.98 -12.08
C PHE A 64 2.90 0.13 -12.64
N GLU A 65 3.82 -0.25 -11.77
CA GLU A 65 4.88 -1.22 -12.02
C GLU A 65 4.83 -2.30 -10.95
N GLY A 66 4.97 -3.56 -11.38
CA GLY A 66 5.13 -4.69 -10.48
C GLY A 66 6.49 -4.73 -9.82
N ASP A 67 6.53 -5.03 -8.52
CA ASP A 67 7.74 -5.13 -7.72
C ASP A 67 8.08 -6.61 -7.46
N TYR A 68 7.35 -7.25 -6.54
CA TYR A 68 7.54 -8.65 -6.18
C TYR A 68 6.23 -9.35 -5.82
N ILE A 69 6.28 -10.68 -5.71
CA ILE A 69 5.16 -11.50 -5.25
C ILE A 69 5.55 -12.13 -3.92
N LEU A 70 4.66 -12.02 -2.93
CA LEU A 70 4.84 -12.58 -1.59
C LEU A 70 3.50 -13.06 -1.06
N GLU A 71 3.46 -14.31 -0.59
CA GLU A 71 2.29 -14.88 0.13
C GLU A 71 0.95 -14.70 -0.60
N GLY A 72 0.92 -14.94 -1.91
CA GLY A 72 -0.30 -14.83 -2.72
C GLY A 72 -0.71 -13.38 -3.07
N SER A 73 0.05 -12.39 -2.63
CA SER A 73 -0.10 -10.99 -3.01
C SER A 73 0.96 -10.54 -4.00
N ILE A 74 0.58 -9.69 -4.95
CA ILE A 74 1.48 -8.99 -5.86
C ILE A 74 1.65 -7.57 -5.33
N TYR A 75 2.90 -7.18 -5.09
CA TYR A 75 3.23 -5.84 -4.67
C TYR A 75 3.53 -4.98 -5.89
N VAL A 76 2.86 -3.83 -5.97
CA VAL A 76 2.98 -2.87 -7.06
C VAL A 76 3.16 -1.45 -6.51
N HIS A 77 3.56 -0.53 -7.36
CA HIS A 77 3.62 0.89 -7.02
C HIS A 77 3.21 1.75 -8.22
N PRO A 78 2.59 2.91 -8.02
CA PRO A 78 2.41 3.85 -9.11
C PRO A 78 3.78 4.38 -9.55
N LYS A 79 3.97 4.61 -10.86
CA LYS A 79 5.26 5.12 -11.38
C LYS A 79 5.68 6.45 -10.73
N ALA A 80 4.72 7.26 -10.30
CA ALA A 80 4.96 8.55 -9.67
C ALA A 80 5.37 8.45 -8.19
N LYS A 81 5.11 7.31 -7.51
CA LYS A 81 5.44 7.06 -6.11
C LYS A 81 6.05 5.65 -5.92
N PRO A 82 7.31 5.42 -6.37
CA PRO A 82 7.97 4.12 -6.25
C PRO A 82 8.17 3.64 -4.81
N GLU A 83 8.10 4.55 -3.84
CA GLU A 83 8.21 4.28 -2.42
C GLU A 83 6.96 3.60 -1.83
N TRP A 84 5.80 3.70 -2.48
CA TRP A 84 4.57 3.05 -2.02
C TRP A 84 4.58 1.56 -2.35
N LYS A 85 4.08 0.74 -1.43
CA LYS A 85 4.01 -0.73 -1.58
C LYS A 85 2.57 -1.18 -1.51
N VAL A 86 1.87 -1.05 -2.63
CA VAL A 86 0.48 -1.45 -2.77
C VAL A 86 0.43 -2.97 -2.82
N ALA A 87 -0.30 -3.58 -1.90
CA ALA A 87 -0.57 -5.00 -1.92
C ALA A 87 -1.81 -5.26 -2.78
N VAL A 88 -1.69 -6.18 -3.73
CA VAL A 88 -2.79 -6.66 -4.55
C VAL A 88 -2.96 -8.15 -4.31
N GLU A 89 -4.04 -8.53 -3.65
CA GLU A 89 -4.40 -9.92 -3.43
C GLU A 89 -4.93 -10.54 -4.74
N VAL A 90 -4.54 -11.79 -4.98
CA VAL A 90 -4.93 -12.54 -6.17
C VAL A 90 -5.80 -13.72 -5.75
N TYR A 91 -6.99 -13.81 -6.32
CA TYR A 91 -7.89 -14.95 -6.10
C TYR A 91 -8.47 -15.45 -7.43
N SER A 92 -8.94 -16.70 -7.44
CA SER A 92 -9.54 -17.29 -8.64
C SER A 92 -10.93 -17.80 -8.34
N GLU A 93 -11.87 -17.47 -9.23
CA GLU A 93 -13.25 -17.91 -9.16
C GLU A 93 -13.77 -18.22 -10.57
N ASN A 94 -14.43 -19.37 -10.74
CA ASN A 94 -15.03 -19.78 -12.03
C ASN A 94 -14.06 -19.76 -13.23
N GLY A 95 -12.78 -20.06 -13.01
CA GLY A 95 -11.75 -20.08 -14.05
C GLY A 95 -11.22 -18.70 -14.46
N LEU A 96 -11.60 -17.65 -13.73
CA LEU A 96 -11.08 -16.30 -13.84
C LEU A 96 -10.26 -15.93 -12.60
N THR A 97 -9.24 -15.12 -12.81
CA THR A 97 -8.37 -14.51 -11.81
C THR A 97 -8.83 -13.09 -11.59
N TYR A 98 -9.01 -12.75 -10.32
CA TYR A 98 -9.44 -11.45 -9.85
C TYR A 98 -8.37 -10.86 -8.94
N PHE A 99 -8.47 -9.56 -8.75
CA PHE A 99 -7.53 -8.76 -8.00
C PHE A 99 -8.32 -7.87 -7.05
N SER A 100 -7.82 -7.73 -5.81
CA SER A 100 -8.24 -6.65 -4.93
C SER A 100 -7.01 -5.98 -4.34
N ASP A 101 -7.07 -4.67 -4.11
CA ASP A 101 -5.91 -3.86 -3.74
C ASP A 101 -6.16 -2.98 -2.50
N ASN A 102 -5.08 -2.42 -1.95
CA ASN A 102 -5.11 -1.49 -0.83
C ASN A 102 -4.73 -0.05 -1.19
N TYR A 103 -4.71 0.30 -2.49
CA TYR A 103 -4.19 1.59 -2.98
C TYR A 103 -4.97 2.79 -2.45
N VAL A 104 -6.27 2.61 -2.17
CA VAL A 104 -7.08 3.67 -1.56
C VAL A 104 -6.47 4.17 -0.25
N GLY A 105 -5.85 3.29 0.56
CA GLY A 105 -5.20 3.72 1.79
C GLY A 105 -4.05 4.71 1.54
N TYR A 106 -3.28 4.50 0.48
CA TYR A 106 -2.25 5.44 0.06
C TYR A 106 -2.82 6.75 -0.47
N LEU A 107 -3.96 6.70 -1.19
CA LEU A 107 -4.64 7.90 -1.69
C LEU A 107 -5.23 8.77 -0.56
N LYS A 108 -5.60 8.18 0.58
CA LYS A 108 -6.16 8.92 1.73
C LYS A 108 -5.13 9.28 2.80
N LYS A 109 -3.90 8.77 2.68
CA LYS A 109 -2.80 8.95 3.63
C LYS A 109 -2.58 10.40 4.04
N GLU A 110 -2.35 11.31 3.08
CA GLU A 110 -2.04 12.72 3.38
C GLU A 110 -3.18 13.44 4.11
N GLU A 111 -4.42 13.20 3.70
CA GLU A 111 -5.61 13.78 4.33
C GLU A 111 -5.76 13.29 5.78
N LEU A 112 -5.58 11.99 6.00
CA LEU A 112 -5.69 11.36 7.32
C LEU A 112 -4.53 11.76 8.24
N GLU A 113 -3.31 11.86 7.73
CA GLU A 113 -2.13 12.36 8.47
C GLU A 113 -2.35 13.78 8.97
N LYS A 114 -2.87 14.67 8.10
CA LYS A 114 -3.20 16.04 8.48
C LYS A 114 -4.29 16.11 9.53
N TYR A 115 -5.33 15.29 9.40
CA TYR A 115 -6.42 15.23 10.38
C TYR A 115 -5.91 14.79 11.76
N ILE A 116 -5.13 13.70 11.81
CA ILE A 116 -4.56 13.19 13.06
C ILE A 116 -3.55 14.18 13.64
N TYR A 117 -2.73 14.83 12.81
CA TYR A 117 -1.80 15.87 13.26
C TYR A 117 -2.53 16.98 14.03
N GLU A 118 -3.59 17.56 13.47
CA GLU A 118 -4.35 18.61 14.15
C GLU A 118 -5.02 18.10 15.45
N LEU A 119 -5.40 16.82 15.49
CA LEU A 119 -5.98 16.19 16.69
C LEU A 119 -4.97 16.02 17.83
N VAL A 120 -3.71 15.67 17.52
CA VAL A 120 -2.70 15.33 18.54
C VAL A 120 -1.73 16.47 18.84
N LYS A 121 -1.67 17.49 17.99
CA LYS A 121 -0.87 18.71 18.20
C LYS A 121 -1.11 19.40 19.54
N PRO A 122 -2.33 19.48 20.11
CA PRO A 122 -2.53 20.05 21.45
C PRO A 122 -1.86 19.26 22.58
N ILE A 123 -1.52 17.99 22.36
CA ILE A 123 -0.86 17.11 23.33
C ILE A 123 0.66 17.20 23.18
N TYR A 124 1.15 17.10 21.93
CA TYR A 124 2.57 16.93 21.63
C TYR A 124 3.28 18.17 21.10
N GLY A 125 2.54 19.25 20.78
CA GLY A 125 3.09 20.41 20.08
C GLY A 125 3.49 20.07 18.65
N ALA A 126 4.65 20.56 18.21
CA ALA A 126 5.20 20.22 16.91
C ALA A 126 5.58 18.72 16.87
N CYS A 127 4.88 17.96 16.02
CA CYS A 127 5.08 16.53 15.83
C CYS A 127 4.94 16.18 14.34
N LYS A 128 5.30 14.94 13.98
CA LYS A 128 5.09 14.37 12.64
C LYS A 128 4.18 13.15 12.76
N VAL A 129 3.25 13.02 11.84
CA VAL A 129 2.30 11.90 11.79
C VAL A 129 2.51 11.19 10.46
N TYR A 130 2.62 9.86 10.53
CA TYR A 130 2.71 8.99 9.36
C TYR A 130 1.68 7.88 9.45
N ILE A 131 0.93 7.69 8.36
CA ILE A 131 -0.06 6.62 8.25
C ILE A 131 0.50 5.49 7.39
N HIS A 132 0.47 4.28 7.91
CA HIS A 132 0.92 3.10 7.17
C HIS A 132 -0.30 2.22 6.84
N PRO A 133 -0.80 2.23 5.59
CA PRO A 133 -1.84 1.29 5.17
C PRO A 133 -1.39 -0.15 5.39
N TYR A 134 -2.28 -1.01 5.91
CA TYR A 134 -1.93 -2.43 6.06
C TYR A 134 -1.72 -3.10 4.71
N GLY A 135 -0.83 -4.10 4.67
CA GLY A 135 -0.52 -4.91 3.48
C GLY A 135 -1.62 -5.90 3.06
N PHE A 136 -2.88 -5.64 3.38
CA PHE A 136 -4.03 -6.46 2.98
C PHE A 136 -4.93 -5.69 2.04
N ALA A 137 -5.51 -6.39 1.06
CA ALA A 137 -6.44 -5.81 0.11
C ALA A 137 -7.73 -5.33 0.79
N LEU A 138 -8.36 -4.30 0.23
CA LEU A 138 -9.67 -3.81 0.64
C LEU A 138 -10.77 -4.54 -0.15
N ASP A 139 -12.03 -4.13 -0.04
CA ASP A 139 -13.07 -4.62 -0.95
C ASP A 139 -12.82 -4.10 -2.37
N ASP A 140 -12.94 -4.96 -3.38
CA ASP A 140 -12.60 -4.64 -4.77
C ASP A 140 -13.44 -3.48 -5.33
N ASN A 141 -14.65 -3.26 -4.82
CA ASN A 141 -15.49 -2.12 -5.24
C ASN A 141 -14.93 -0.74 -4.81
N TRP A 142 -13.89 -0.69 -3.97
CA TRP A 142 -13.23 0.54 -3.53
C TRP A 142 -12.38 1.18 -4.61
N ASN A 143 -12.52 2.49 -4.79
CA ASN A 143 -11.84 3.23 -5.85
C ASN A 143 -11.45 4.65 -5.37
N LYS A 144 -10.93 5.49 -6.28
CA LYS A 144 -10.47 6.86 -5.98
C LYS A 144 -11.51 7.74 -5.26
N GLY A 145 -12.79 7.49 -5.54
CA GLY A 145 -13.92 8.24 -5.01
C GLY A 145 -14.26 7.94 -3.56
N ILE A 146 -13.69 6.90 -2.95
CA ILE A 146 -13.85 6.60 -1.52
C ILE A 146 -13.32 7.78 -0.72
N ASP A 147 -14.12 8.32 0.19
CA ASP A 147 -13.70 9.40 1.08
C ASP A 147 -12.84 8.88 2.25
N MET A 148 -12.14 9.78 2.94
CA MET A 148 -11.22 9.43 4.02
C MET A 148 -11.95 8.75 5.19
N ARG A 149 -13.17 9.14 5.53
CA ARG A 149 -13.92 8.55 6.66
C ARG A 149 -14.37 7.13 6.37
N THR A 150 -14.84 6.88 5.16
CA THR A 150 -15.14 5.53 4.71
C THR A 150 -13.90 4.63 4.81
N TYR A 151 -12.73 5.08 4.35
CA TYR A 151 -11.47 4.34 4.51
C TYR A 151 -11.07 4.08 5.96
N GLU A 152 -11.05 5.15 6.74
CA GLU A 152 -10.66 5.11 8.13
C GLU A 152 -11.52 4.13 8.94
N SER A 153 -12.83 4.08 8.68
CA SER A 153 -13.79 3.23 9.39
C SER A 153 -13.48 1.72 9.38
N VAL A 154 -12.69 1.23 8.42
CA VAL A 154 -12.30 -0.19 8.34
C VAL A 154 -11.10 -0.51 9.26
N GLY A 155 -10.37 0.51 9.71
CA GLY A 155 -9.20 0.33 10.57
C GLY A 155 -7.99 -0.31 9.89
N MET A 156 -7.92 -0.22 8.56
CA MET A 156 -6.86 -0.85 7.76
C MET A 156 -5.62 0.04 7.61
N TYR A 157 -5.16 0.64 8.72
CA TYR A 157 -3.90 1.39 8.80
C TYR A 157 -3.32 1.45 10.21
N ASN A 158 -2.02 1.74 10.31
CA ASN A 158 -1.34 2.13 11.54
C ASN A 158 -1.05 3.63 11.54
N ALA A 159 -1.01 4.25 12.73
CA ALA A 159 -0.63 5.65 12.90
C ALA A 159 0.65 5.75 13.75
N TYR A 160 1.66 6.37 13.17
CA TYR A 160 2.96 6.61 13.80
C TYR A 160 3.15 8.10 14.05
N ILE A 161 3.22 8.48 15.32
CA ILE A 161 3.42 9.86 15.77
C ILE A 161 4.86 10.00 16.27
N PHE A 162 5.59 10.99 15.78
CA PHE A 162 6.93 11.32 16.23
C PHE A 162 6.92 12.70 16.89
N THR A 163 7.48 12.79 18.09
CA THR A 163 7.50 14.02 18.89
C THR A 163 8.86 14.25 19.53
N SER A 164 9.17 15.51 19.79
CA SER A 164 10.32 15.93 20.61
C SER A 164 9.89 16.53 21.94
N LYS A 165 8.64 16.28 22.36
CA LYS A 165 8.17 16.63 23.71
C LYS A 165 9.03 15.92 24.75
N GLN A 166 9.25 16.54 25.90
CA GLN A 166 9.95 15.89 27.01
C GLN A 166 9.14 14.69 27.53
N ALA A 167 9.84 13.59 27.78
CA ALA A 167 9.28 12.30 28.13
C ALA A 167 8.87 12.17 29.62
N GLU A 168 8.19 13.18 30.17
CA GLU A 168 7.83 13.24 31.61
C GLU A 168 6.40 12.71 31.88
N SER A 169 5.50 12.83 30.91
CA SER A 169 4.08 12.46 31.04
C SER A 169 3.63 11.48 29.94
N ILE A 170 4.53 10.57 29.54
CA ILE A 170 4.36 9.71 28.35
C ILE A 170 3.02 8.95 28.36
N GLU A 171 2.70 8.29 29.47
CA GLU A 171 1.47 7.49 29.59
C GLU A 171 0.21 8.35 29.61
N GLU A 172 0.23 9.49 30.31
CA GLU A 172 -0.92 10.40 30.38
C GLU A 172 -1.21 11.03 29.01
N ASP A 173 -0.17 11.50 28.31
CA ASP A 173 -0.29 12.04 26.96
C ASP A 173 -0.80 10.99 25.97
N PHE A 174 -0.28 9.76 26.08
CA PHE A 174 -0.70 8.67 25.22
C PHE A 174 -2.16 8.29 25.48
N LYS A 175 -2.57 8.19 26.75
CA LYS A 175 -3.98 7.94 27.11
C LYS A 175 -4.91 9.01 26.54
N ARG A 176 -4.55 10.30 26.65
CA ARG A 176 -5.31 11.40 26.04
C ARG A 176 -5.37 11.30 24.51
N THR A 177 -4.33 10.76 23.89
CA THR A 177 -4.30 10.49 22.45
C THR A 177 -5.29 9.39 22.09
N CYS A 178 -5.28 8.27 22.83
CA CYS A 178 -6.23 7.18 22.68
C CYS A 178 -7.69 7.66 22.88
N GLU A 179 -7.95 8.46 23.91
CA GLU A 179 -9.26 9.08 24.16
C GLU A 179 -9.69 9.97 23.00
N ASN A 180 -8.79 10.77 22.43
CA ASN A 180 -9.07 11.58 21.25
C ASN A 180 -9.46 10.73 20.04
N PHE A 181 -8.79 9.59 19.81
CA PHE A 181 -9.14 8.68 18.73
C PHE A 181 -10.52 8.05 18.95
N ILE A 182 -10.80 7.54 20.16
CA ILE A 182 -12.12 7.01 20.52
C ILE A 182 -13.22 8.06 20.34
N ASN A 183 -13.01 9.28 20.85
CA ASN A 183 -13.99 10.37 20.76
C ASN A 183 -14.25 10.85 19.33
N LYS A 184 -13.32 10.60 18.40
CA LYS A 184 -13.42 10.94 16.98
C LYS A 184 -13.81 9.76 16.11
N ASP A 185 -14.13 8.62 16.74
CA ASP A 185 -14.47 7.37 16.08
C ASP A 185 -13.39 6.94 15.08
N LEU A 186 -12.12 7.14 15.46
CA LEU A 186 -10.97 6.76 14.64
C LEU A 186 -10.58 5.30 14.93
N HIS A 187 -10.81 4.43 13.95
CA HIS A 187 -10.39 3.04 13.97
C HIS A 187 -8.97 2.97 13.40
N VAL A 188 -7.97 2.81 14.25
CA VAL A 188 -6.56 2.65 13.85
C VAL A 188 -6.09 1.27 14.28
N GLY A 189 -5.38 0.48 13.48
CA GLY A 189 -4.88 -0.83 13.92
C GLY A 189 -3.89 -0.71 15.08
N ASP A 190 -2.73 -0.12 14.82
CA ASP A 190 -1.71 0.21 15.82
C ASP A 190 -1.50 1.74 15.90
N LEU A 191 -1.57 2.28 17.11
CA LEU A 191 -1.20 3.66 17.41
C LEU A 191 0.10 3.67 18.20
N SER A 192 1.11 4.37 17.71
CA SER A 192 2.36 4.57 18.46
C SER A 192 2.82 6.02 18.47
N VAL A 193 3.45 6.39 19.58
CA VAL A 193 4.11 7.68 19.78
C VAL A 193 5.57 7.44 20.12
N THR A 194 6.46 7.99 19.30
CA THR A 194 7.91 7.83 19.42
C THR A 194 8.57 9.18 19.75
N TYR A 195 9.31 9.20 20.86
CA TYR A 195 9.98 10.38 21.39
C TYR A 195 11.42 10.42 20.87
N ILE A 196 11.73 11.42 20.06
CA ILE A 196 13.04 11.59 19.40
C ILE A 196 13.62 12.98 19.68
N LYS A 197 14.90 13.15 19.37
CA LYS A 197 15.57 14.46 19.40
C LYS A 197 14.87 15.47 18.50
N LYS A 198 14.83 16.73 18.94
CA LYS A 198 14.26 17.82 18.15
C LYS A 198 14.96 17.99 16.81
N GLU A 199 16.30 17.92 16.79
CA GLU A 199 17.08 18.08 15.55
C GLU A 199 16.82 16.95 14.54
N GLU A 200 16.50 15.76 15.04
CA GLU A 200 16.12 14.60 14.22
C GLU A 200 14.68 14.71 13.75
N LEU A 201 13.75 15.15 14.62
CA LEU A 201 12.35 15.35 14.28
C LEU A 201 12.20 16.28 13.07
N ASP A 202 12.89 17.41 13.06
CA ASP A 202 12.81 18.40 11.97
C ASP A 202 13.15 17.78 10.60
N LYS A 203 14.12 16.86 10.58
CA LYS A 203 14.60 16.17 9.37
C LYS A 203 13.99 14.78 9.16
N PHE A 204 13.12 14.34 10.06
CA PHE A 204 12.57 12.99 10.02
C PHE A 204 11.69 12.79 8.79
N GLU A 205 11.89 11.69 8.08
CA GLU A 205 11.14 11.30 6.89
C GLU A 205 10.59 9.89 7.08
N GLU A 206 9.47 9.57 6.43
CA GLU A 206 8.80 8.26 6.55
C GLU A 206 9.74 7.07 6.30
N ARG A 207 10.64 7.18 5.33
CA ARG A 207 11.63 6.12 5.02
C ARG A 207 12.55 5.76 6.19
N LEU A 208 12.66 6.62 7.21
CA LEU A 208 13.48 6.39 8.39
C LEU A 208 12.75 5.63 9.49
N ILE A 209 11.43 5.40 9.39
CA ILE A 209 10.64 4.75 10.43
C ILE A 209 11.21 3.36 10.77
N SER A 210 11.36 2.48 9.77
CA SER A 210 11.88 1.12 10.00
C SER A 210 13.30 1.15 10.54
N TYR A 211 14.16 2.04 10.05
CA TYR A 211 15.52 2.21 10.57
C TYR A 211 15.50 2.64 12.05
N THR A 212 14.67 3.63 12.38
CA THR A 212 14.54 4.19 13.72
C THR A 212 14.05 3.14 14.72
N PHE A 213 13.05 2.36 14.32
CA PHE A 213 12.50 1.27 15.13
C PHE A 213 13.50 0.13 15.31
N ASN A 214 14.12 -0.35 14.23
CA ASN A 214 15.05 -1.48 14.29
C ASN A 214 16.37 -1.15 15.01
N ARG A 215 16.79 0.12 14.97
CA ARG A 215 18.02 0.58 15.65
C ARG A 215 17.78 1.19 17.02
N LEU A 216 16.53 1.21 17.48
CA LEU A 216 16.12 1.83 18.74
C LEU A 216 16.60 3.29 18.85
N LYS A 217 16.59 4.06 17.75
CA LYS A 217 17.07 5.45 17.69
C LYS A 217 16.00 6.44 18.15
N PHE A 218 15.58 6.28 19.40
CA PHE A 218 14.59 7.10 20.08
C PHE A 218 14.81 7.04 21.60
N TYR A 219 14.17 7.92 22.36
CA TYR A 219 14.17 7.86 23.83
C TYR A 219 13.19 6.79 24.31
N TYR A 220 11.93 6.93 23.92
CA TYR A 220 10.85 6.02 24.25
C TYR A 220 9.89 5.86 23.06
N ARG A 221 9.28 4.69 22.96
CA ARG A 221 8.11 4.46 22.12
C ARG A 221 7.02 3.84 22.97
N ILE A 222 5.84 4.44 22.95
CA ILE A 222 4.63 3.91 23.58
C ILE A 222 3.64 3.55 22.48
N SER A 223 2.99 2.40 22.59
CA SER A 223 2.04 1.91 21.58
C SER A 223 0.89 1.12 22.20
N SER A 224 -0.22 1.07 21.48
CA SER A 224 -1.35 0.20 21.80
C SER A 224 -2.14 -0.12 20.53
N VAL A 225 -2.70 -1.33 20.51
CA VAL A 225 -3.54 -1.84 19.43
C VAL A 225 -5.00 -1.53 19.74
N TYR A 226 -5.74 -1.02 18.76
CA TYR A 226 -7.18 -0.83 18.87
C TYR A 226 -7.91 -2.12 18.48
N SER A 227 -8.75 -2.65 19.36
CA SER A 227 -9.64 -3.77 19.00
C SER A 227 -10.94 -3.22 18.41
N ASN A 228 -11.05 -3.23 17.08
CA ASN A 228 -12.31 -2.93 16.39
C ASN A 228 -13.32 -4.09 16.52
N VAL A 229 -12.84 -5.34 16.61
CA VAL A 229 -13.67 -6.55 16.72
C VAL A 229 -14.49 -6.55 18.01
N ASP A 230 -13.86 -6.20 19.12
CA ASP A 230 -14.52 -6.22 20.42
C ASP A 230 -15.14 -4.86 20.80
N LYS A 231 -14.86 -3.80 20.02
CA LYS A 231 -15.22 -2.40 20.31
C LYS A 231 -14.79 -1.93 21.71
N ILE A 232 -13.75 -2.55 22.27
CA ILE A 232 -13.22 -2.24 23.60
C ILE A 232 -12.37 -0.97 23.57
N GLY A 233 -11.95 -0.52 22.38
CA GLY A 233 -11.03 0.60 22.20
C GLY A 233 -9.58 0.11 22.20
N PHE A 234 -8.69 0.86 22.84
CA PHE A 234 -7.27 0.49 22.96
C PHE A 234 -7.07 -0.57 24.06
N GLY A 235 -6.27 -1.59 23.74
CA GLY A 235 -5.92 -2.67 24.65
C GLY A 235 -4.74 -2.31 25.57
N ASP A 236 -3.92 -3.31 25.87
CA ASP A 236 -2.70 -3.12 26.66
C ASP A 236 -1.75 -2.11 26.00
N VAL A 237 -0.98 -1.42 26.84
CA VAL A 237 -0.04 -0.39 26.44
C VAL A 237 1.37 -0.95 26.57
N ASP A 238 2.10 -0.93 25.46
CA ASP A 238 3.51 -1.31 25.40
C ASP A 238 4.39 -0.07 25.47
N ILE A 239 5.39 -0.09 26.36
CA ILE A 239 6.41 0.96 26.46
C ILE A 239 7.79 0.35 26.22
N LEU A 240 8.49 0.88 25.23
CA LEU A 240 9.82 0.46 24.83
C LEU A 240 10.81 1.62 25.01
N GLU A 241 11.81 1.42 25.86
CA GLU A 241 12.98 2.30 25.95
C GLU A 241 13.92 2.06 24.77
N GLY A 242 14.46 3.13 24.19
CA GLY A 242 15.40 3.03 23.08
C GLY A 242 16.85 2.73 23.50
N ASP A 243 17.79 3.00 22.59
CA ASP A 243 19.23 2.82 22.81
C ASP A 243 19.69 3.70 24.00
N LYS A 244 20.34 3.08 25.00
CA LYS A 244 20.83 3.78 26.22
C LYS A 244 21.83 4.91 25.94
N ASN A 245 22.43 4.92 24.75
CA ASN A 245 23.35 5.96 24.28
C ASN A 245 22.67 6.98 23.35
N TYR A 246 21.40 6.76 22.99
CA TYR A 246 20.62 7.77 22.28
C TYR A 246 20.50 9.04 23.14
N GLY A 247 20.67 10.20 22.52
CA GLY A 247 20.74 11.46 23.28
C GLY A 247 22.14 11.85 23.73
N LYS A 248 23.04 10.89 23.99
CA LYS A 248 24.35 11.13 24.59
C LYS A 248 25.41 11.40 23.52
N GLN A 249 25.68 12.67 23.27
CA GLN A 249 26.84 13.18 22.52
C GLN A 249 27.44 14.35 23.28
#